data_AF-A0A379INH7-F1
#
_entry.id   AF-A0A379INH7-F1
#
_cell.length_a   1.000
_cell.length_b   1.000
_cell.length_c   1.000
_cell.angle_alpha   90.00
_cell.angle_beta   90.00
_cell.angle_gamma   90.00
#
_symmetry.space_group_name_H-M   'P 1'
#
loop_
_entity.id
_entity.type
_entity.pdbx_description
1 polymer ?
#
loop_
_entity_poly.entity_id
_entity_poly.type
_entity_poly.pdbx_seq_one_letter_code
_entity_poly.pdbx_strand_id
1 'polypeptide(L)'
;MAKPSFINLWNEYLKIWSEYPDGKVCDGPWPNQCAIRMSYVLNADKTIKVNKATYTEPKCAHAHARGAESLANWLWKHHLGRPLIIGGSAQERLKLADKSGLIFFKDCFQQAGQTVDERTGDHIDLWKRGFTAGRYDDPRHMARQVWFWELA
;
A
#
# COMPACT_ATOMS: atom_id res chain seq x y z
N MET A 1 -13.08 15.43 -2.54
CA MET A 1 -13.24 14.14 -3.25
C MET A 1 -13.76 13.11 -2.28
N ALA A 2 -14.58 12.16 -2.75
CA ALA A 2 -15.03 11.04 -1.93
C ALA A 2 -13.81 10.14 -1.58
N LYS A 3 -13.75 9.67 -0.33
CA LYS A 3 -12.76 8.68 0.11
C LYS A 3 -13.36 7.27 -0.06
N PRO A 4 -12.55 6.26 -0.40
CA PRO A 4 -13.03 4.88 -0.46
C PRO A 4 -13.42 4.39 0.93
N SER A 5 -14.31 3.40 0.99
CA SER A 5 -14.73 2.79 2.25
C SER A 5 -13.69 1.80 2.75
N PHE A 6 -13.22 1.96 3.99
CA PHE A 6 -12.21 1.08 4.57
C PHE A 6 -12.69 -0.37 4.60
N ILE A 7 -13.93 -0.60 5.05
CA ILE A 7 -14.45 -1.97 5.20
C ILE A 7 -14.59 -2.67 3.85
N ASN A 8 -14.98 -1.95 2.79
CA ASN A 8 -15.03 -2.49 1.43
C ASN A 8 -13.63 -2.88 0.97
N LEU A 9 -12.67 -1.97 1.05
CA LEU A 9 -11.29 -2.25 0.66
C LEU A 9 -10.71 -3.44 1.43
N TRP A 10 -10.94 -3.50 2.74
CA TRP A 10 -10.44 -4.57 3.61
C TRP A 10 -11.01 -5.92 3.22
N ASN A 11 -12.33 -6.00 3.02
CA ASN A 11 -12.99 -7.24 2.63
C ASN A 11 -12.54 -7.72 1.25
N GLU A 12 -12.42 -6.82 0.28
CA GLU A 12 -11.89 -7.16 -1.05
C GLU A 12 -10.42 -7.62 -0.97
N TYR A 13 -9.62 -7.03 -0.10
CA TYR A 13 -8.24 -7.48 0.10
C TYR A 13 -8.21 -8.90 0.68
N LEU A 14 -9.07 -9.22 1.65
CA LEU A 14 -9.11 -10.57 2.22
C LEU A 14 -9.52 -11.64 1.20
N LYS A 15 -10.36 -11.29 0.21
CA LYS A 15 -10.72 -12.21 -0.88
C LYS A 15 -9.52 -12.58 -1.76
N ILE A 16 -8.53 -11.69 -1.89
CA ILE A 16 -7.28 -12.01 -2.59
C ILE A 16 -6.64 -13.25 -1.98
N TRP A 17 -6.66 -13.40 -0.66
CA TRP A 17 -6.03 -14.55 0.00
C TRP A 17 -6.79 -15.86 -0.19
N SER A 18 -8.09 -15.81 -0.45
CA SER A 18 -8.87 -17.00 -0.81
C SER A 18 -8.73 -17.38 -2.29
N GLU A 19 -8.62 -16.39 -3.17
CA GLU A 19 -8.57 -16.59 -4.63
C GLU A 19 -7.15 -16.84 -5.15
N TYR A 20 -6.15 -16.21 -4.52
CA TYR A 20 -4.73 -16.24 -4.87
C TYR A 20 -3.91 -16.59 -3.63
N PRO A 21 -3.72 -17.89 -3.33
CA PRO A 21 -3.04 -18.33 -2.10
C PRO A 21 -1.60 -17.81 -1.94
N ASP A 22 -0.91 -17.51 -3.05
CA ASP A 22 0.42 -16.91 -3.07
C ASP A 22 0.40 -15.37 -3.06
N GLY A 23 -0.81 -14.77 -3.01
CA GLY A 23 -1.03 -13.33 -3.01
C GLY A 23 -0.73 -12.64 -4.34
N LYS A 24 -0.57 -13.39 -5.44
CA LYS A 24 -0.27 -12.83 -6.77
C LYS A 24 -1.53 -12.69 -7.59
N VAL A 25 -2.09 -11.48 -7.58
CA VAL A 25 -3.30 -11.12 -8.35
C VAL A 25 -2.98 -10.90 -9.83
N CYS A 26 -1.71 -10.71 -10.19
CA CYS A 26 -1.30 -10.55 -11.58
C CYS A 26 -0.10 -11.43 -11.90
N ASP A 27 -0.08 -11.95 -13.12
CA ASP A 27 1.09 -12.61 -13.66
C ASP A 27 2.22 -11.60 -13.91
N GLY A 28 3.46 -12.03 -13.66
CA GLY A 28 4.65 -11.25 -13.96
C GLY A 28 5.87 -11.63 -13.09
N PRO A 29 7.06 -11.12 -13.43
CA PRO A 29 8.31 -11.48 -12.76
C PRO A 29 8.49 -10.77 -11.40
N TRP A 30 7.49 -10.05 -10.91
CA TRP A 30 7.62 -9.23 -9.71
C TRP A 30 7.32 -10.05 -8.45
N PRO A 31 8.29 -10.23 -7.54
CA PRO A 31 8.07 -10.97 -6.30
C PRO A 31 7.10 -10.22 -5.37
N ASN A 32 7.16 -8.89 -5.37
CA ASN A 32 6.31 -8.03 -4.54
C ASN A 32 5.16 -7.44 -5.36
N GLN A 33 3.93 -7.69 -4.91
CA GLN A 33 2.70 -7.22 -5.58
C GLN A 33 1.84 -6.31 -4.68
N CYS A 34 2.43 -5.65 -3.68
CA CYS A 34 1.69 -4.78 -2.76
C CYS A 34 0.91 -3.66 -3.48
N ALA A 35 1.54 -2.94 -4.41
CA ALA A 35 0.88 -1.91 -5.22
C ALA A 35 -0.18 -2.48 -6.17
N ILE A 36 0.03 -3.71 -6.67
CA ILE A 36 -0.91 -4.40 -7.55
C ILE A 36 -2.17 -4.78 -6.77
N ARG A 37 -2.02 -5.44 -5.61
CA ARG A 37 -3.14 -5.77 -4.70
C ARG A 37 -3.89 -4.52 -4.29
N MET A 38 -3.18 -3.44 -3.98
CA MET A 38 -3.79 -2.18 -3.61
C MET A 38 -4.59 -1.55 -4.77
N SER A 39 -4.06 -1.59 -5.99
CA SER A 39 -4.79 -1.15 -7.19
C SER A 39 -6.05 -1.97 -7.45
N TYR A 40 -5.96 -3.29 -7.27
CA TYR A 40 -7.07 -4.22 -7.45
C TYR A 40 -8.25 -3.87 -6.54
N VAL A 41 -8.00 -3.72 -5.23
CA VAL A 41 -9.08 -3.43 -4.28
C VAL A 41 -9.63 -2.00 -4.42
N LEU A 42 -8.78 -1.01 -4.79
CA LEU A 42 -9.24 0.34 -5.12
C LEU A 42 -10.22 0.32 -6.31
N ASN A 43 -9.88 -0.43 -7.36
CA ASN A 43 -10.75 -0.62 -8.51
C ASN A 43 -12.08 -1.31 -8.14
N ALA A 44 -12.04 -2.28 -7.23
CA ALA A 44 -13.24 -2.98 -6.75
C ALA A 44 -14.19 -2.07 -5.96
N ASP A 45 -13.67 -1.15 -5.14
CA ASP A 45 -14.46 -0.13 -4.42
C ASP A 45 -15.05 0.95 -5.36
N LYS A 46 -14.47 1.14 -6.54
CA LYS A 46 -14.91 2.07 -7.60
C LYS A 46 -14.75 3.56 -7.30
N THR A 47 -14.41 3.96 -6.06
CA THR A 47 -14.16 5.38 -5.72
C THR A 47 -12.88 5.90 -6.36
N ILE A 48 -11.83 5.09 -6.41
CA ILE A 48 -10.54 5.43 -7.02
C ILE A 48 -10.23 4.36 -8.06
N LYS A 49 -10.16 4.76 -9.34
CA LYS A 49 -9.83 3.84 -10.42
C LYS A 49 -8.34 3.95 -10.75
N VAL A 50 -7.61 2.84 -10.66
CA VAL A 50 -6.23 2.68 -11.14
C VAL A 50 -6.27 1.92 -12.45
N ASN A 51 -6.14 2.63 -13.57
CA ASN A 51 -6.14 2.03 -14.90
C ASN A 51 -5.34 2.89 -15.90
N LYS A 52 -5.36 2.51 -17.19
CA LYS A 52 -4.62 3.21 -18.25
C LYS A 52 -4.99 4.69 -18.42
N ALA A 53 -6.23 5.08 -18.10
CA ALA A 53 -6.72 6.45 -18.28
C ALA A 53 -6.39 7.36 -17.08
N THR A 54 -6.22 6.79 -15.88
CA THR A 54 -6.09 7.56 -14.63
C THR A 54 -4.70 7.51 -14.01
N TYR A 55 -3.94 6.44 -14.28
CA TYR A 55 -2.63 6.19 -13.68
C TYR A 55 -1.56 6.09 -14.78
N THR A 56 -0.55 6.96 -14.73
CA THR A 56 0.46 7.13 -15.80
C THR A 56 1.74 6.31 -15.56
N GLU A 57 2.11 6.11 -14.31
CA GLU A 57 3.28 5.37 -13.83
C GLU A 57 3.28 3.87 -14.25
N PRO A 58 4.39 3.14 -14.10
CA PRO A 58 4.50 1.76 -14.56
C PRO A 58 3.39 0.82 -14.03
N LYS A 59 2.80 0.04 -14.94
CA LYS A 59 1.66 -0.86 -14.68
C LYS A 59 1.99 -2.31 -15.06
N CYS A 60 1.23 -3.27 -14.52
CA CYS A 60 1.17 -4.63 -15.05
C CYS A 60 0.23 -4.71 -16.28
N ALA A 61 0.13 -5.87 -16.91
CA ALA A 61 -0.73 -6.09 -18.08
C ALA A 61 -2.21 -5.75 -17.81
N HIS A 62 -2.68 -5.98 -16.58
CA HIS A 62 -4.04 -5.67 -16.11
C HIS A 62 -4.24 -4.17 -15.74
N ALA A 63 -3.27 -3.31 -16.06
CA ALA A 63 -3.28 -1.88 -15.77
C ALA A 63 -3.25 -1.48 -14.27
N HIS A 64 -2.87 -2.39 -13.38
CA HIS A 64 -2.60 -2.09 -11.97
C HIS A 64 -1.21 -1.48 -11.76
N ALA A 65 -1.06 -0.61 -10.76
CA ALA A 65 0.22 0.00 -10.42
C ALA A 65 1.25 -1.03 -9.96
N ARG A 66 2.52 -0.85 -10.36
CA ARG A 66 3.63 -1.73 -9.94
C ARG A 66 4.47 -1.18 -8.80
N GLY A 67 4.58 0.14 -8.67
CA GLY A 67 5.41 0.79 -7.64
C GLY A 67 4.59 1.24 -6.44
N ALA A 68 4.99 0.86 -5.23
CA ALA A 68 4.35 1.30 -3.99
C ALA A 68 4.49 2.82 -3.81
N GLU A 69 5.70 3.36 -3.96
CA GLU A 69 5.93 4.81 -3.85
C GLU A 69 5.22 5.60 -4.96
N SER A 70 5.30 5.15 -6.22
CA SER A 70 4.56 5.80 -7.32
C SER A 70 3.05 5.83 -7.07
N LEU A 71 2.48 4.73 -6.55
CA LEU A 71 1.05 4.68 -6.18
C LEU A 71 0.73 5.61 -5.00
N ALA A 72 1.55 5.61 -3.94
CA ALA A 72 1.37 6.48 -2.77
C ALA A 72 1.41 7.96 -3.15
N ASN A 73 2.37 8.37 -3.97
CA ASN A 73 2.48 9.73 -4.49
C ASN A 73 1.28 10.14 -5.35
N TRP A 74 0.80 9.23 -6.20
CA TRP A 74 -0.39 9.48 -7.02
C TRP A 74 -1.65 9.63 -6.17
N LEU A 75 -1.83 8.77 -5.16
CA LEU A 75 -2.94 8.87 -4.20
C LEU A 75 -2.91 10.20 -3.44
N TRP A 76 -1.74 10.64 -2.98
CA TRP A 76 -1.56 11.95 -2.37
C TRP A 76 -2.06 13.04 -3.32
N LYS A 77 -1.46 13.14 -4.50
CA LYS A 77 -1.65 14.26 -5.42
C LYS A 77 -3.06 14.34 -6.00
N HIS A 78 -3.68 13.19 -6.28
CA HIS A 78 -4.90 13.15 -7.11
C HIS A 78 -6.16 12.69 -6.40
N HIS A 79 -6.08 12.10 -5.19
CA HIS A 79 -7.25 11.45 -4.58
C HIS A 79 -7.45 11.75 -3.09
N LEU A 80 -6.47 11.38 -2.26
CA LEU A 80 -6.61 11.35 -0.81
C LEU A 80 -6.06 12.60 -0.13
N GLY A 81 -5.30 13.43 -0.84
CA GLY A 81 -4.62 14.60 -0.28
C GLY A 81 -3.43 14.22 0.58
N ARG A 82 -2.91 15.18 1.36
CA ARG A 82 -1.71 14.98 2.17
C ARG A 82 -1.95 13.95 3.28
N PRO A 83 -1.14 12.87 3.39
CA PRO A 83 -1.23 11.92 4.49
C PRO A 83 -0.77 12.52 5.83
N LEU A 84 -1.10 11.84 6.93
CA LEU A 84 -0.30 11.93 8.15
C LEU A 84 1.07 11.30 7.85
N ILE A 85 2.14 12.06 8.07
CA ILE A 85 3.52 11.59 7.90
C ILE A 85 4.15 11.48 9.29
N ILE A 86 4.64 10.29 9.62
CA ILE A 86 5.38 10.00 10.85
C ILE A 86 6.70 9.29 10.48
N GLY A 87 7.68 9.27 11.37
CA GLY A 87 8.85 8.41 11.21
C GLY A 87 8.52 6.93 11.41
N GLY A 88 9.51 6.07 11.20
CA GLY A 88 9.30 4.62 11.26
C GLY A 88 9.32 3.99 12.65
N SER A 89 9.72 4.75 13.68
CA SER A 89 9.94 4.21 15.02
C SER A 89 8.69 3.55 15.62
N ALA A 90 8.90 2.56 16.50
CA ALA A 90 7.79 1.91 17.22
C ALA A 90 6.94 2.91 18.01
N GLN A 91 7.57 3.90 18.65
CA GLN A 91 6.87 4.94 19.40
C GLN A 91 5.94 5.77 18.50
N GLU A 92 6.37 6.06 17.26
CA GLU A 92 5.52 6.79 16.32
C GLU A 92 4.40 5.91 15.77
N ARG A 93 4.66 4.62 15.55
CA ARG A 93 3.63 3.66 15.10
C ARG A 93 2.42 3.60 16.03
N LEU A 94 2.61 3.83 17.33
CA LEU A 94 1.52 3.87 18.32
C LEU A 94 0.44 4.91 17.99
N LYS A 95 0.76 5.97 17.25
CA LYS A 95 -0.22 6.98 16.77
C LYS A 95 -1.29 6.38 15.84
N LEU A 96 -1.05 5.17 15.32
CA LEU A 96 -1.94 4.46 14.39
C LEU A 96 -2.63 3.25 15.03
N ALA A 97 -2.39 2.97 16.32
CA ALA A 97 -2.78 1.71 16.96
C ALA A 97 -4.30 1.45 16.98
N ASP A 98 -5.12 2.49 17.04
CA ASP A 98 -6.58 2.44 17.04
C ASP A 98 -7.20 2.77 15.67
N LYS A 99 -6.36 3.16 14.70
CA LYS A 99 -6.78 3.68 13.40
C LYS A 99 -6.94 2.59 12.36
N SER A 100 -7.71 2.91 11.32
CA SER A 100 -7.87 2.10 10.12
C SER A 100 -7.75 2.97 8.88
N GLY A 101 -7.11 2.46 7.83
CA GLY A 101 -6.81 3.27 6.68
C GLY A 101 -5.86 2.63 5.68
N LEU A 102 -5.34 3.47 4.77
CA LEU A 102 -4.27 3.10 3.87
C LEU A 102 -2.92 3.53 4.47
N ILE A 103 -1.92 2.66 4.39
CA ILE A 103 -0.59 2.91 4.91
C ILE A 103 0.47 2.68 3.83
N PHE A 104 1.48 3.53 3.82
CA PHE A 104 2.67 3.40 3.00
C PHE A 104 3.92 3.47 3.89
N PHE A 105 4.81 2.51 3.74
CA PHE A 105 6.09 2.41 4.42
C PHE A 105 7.18 2.71 3.39
N LYS A 106 7.87 3.84 3.58
CA LYS A 106 8.95 4.28 2.72
C LYS A 106 10.27 3.66 3.16
N ASP A 107 11.04 3.09 2.23
CA ASP A 107 12.39 2.58 2.47
C ASP A 107 12.43 1.60 3.68
N CYS A 108 11.50 0.64 3.74
CA CYS A 108 11.33 -0.27 4.88
C CYS A 108 12.06 -1.61 4.75
N PHE A 109 12.57 -1.97 3.57
CA PHE A 109 13.41 -3.14 3.39
C PHE A 109 14.49 -2.94 2.32
N GLN A 110 15.55 -3.75 2.39
CA GLN A 110 16.65 -3.74 1.43
C GLN A 110 16.25 -4.43 0.13
N GLN A 111 16.59 -3.82 -1.00
CA GLN A 111 16.58 -4.55 -2.28
C GLN A 111 17.89 -5.31 -2.48
N ALA A 112 17.93 -6.22 -3.45
CA ALA A 112 19.12 -7.00 -3.76
C ALA A 112 20.30 -6.06 -4.07
N GLY A 113 21.42 -6.27 -3.38
CA GLY A 113 22.64 -5.47 -3.53
C GLY A 113 22.67 -4.15 -2.73
N GLN A 114 21.66 -3.87 -1.89
CA GLN A 114 21.64 -2.67 -1.04
C GLN A 114 22.11 -2.96 0.38
N THR A 115 22.76 -1.98 1.01
CA THR A 115 23.01 -1.98 2.45
C THR A 115 21.74 -1.61 3.22
N VAL A 116 21.75 -1.80 4.55
CA VAL A 116 20.66 -1.32 5.43
C VAL A 116 20.41 0.17 5.21
N ASP A 117 21.46 0.97 5.17
CA ASP A 117 21.35 2.43 5.11
C ASP A 117 20.97 2.95 3.74
N GLU A 118 21.18 2.18 2.67
CA GLU A 118 20.82 2.53 1.28
C GLU A 118 19.50 1.89 0.83
N ARG A 119 18.75 1.26 1.74
CA ARG A 119 17.50 0.58 1.43
C ARG A 119 16.49 1.51 0.72
N THR A 120 15.78 0.94 -0.25
CA THR A 120 14.77 1.62 -1.08
C THR A 120 13.51 0.77 -1.30
N GLY A 121 13.39 -0.36 -0.59
CA GLY A 121 12.22 -1.22 -0.70
C GLY A 121 11.04 -0.62 0.05
N ASP A 122 9.95 -0.36 -0.66
CA ASP A 122 8.73 0.23 -0.09
C ASP A 122 7.59 -0.78 0.03
N HIS A 123 6.63 -0.47 0.91
CA HIS A 123 5.39 -1.25 1.04
C HIS A 123 4.15 -0.37 1.12
N ILE A 124 3.07 -0.75 0.43
CA ILE A 124 1.77 -0.08 0.51
C ILE A 124 0.68 -1.10 0.84
N ASP A 125 -0.21 -0.76 1.76
CA ASP A 125 -1.19 -1.71 2.27
C ASP A 125 -2.42 -1.03 2.91
N LEU A 126 -3.38 -1.86 3.30
CA LEU A 126 -4.43 -1.46 4.24
C LEU A 126 -3.97 -1.77 5.67
N TRP A 127 -4.24 -0.85 6.58
CA TRP A 127 -3.93 -0.93 7.99
C TRP A 127 -5.21 -1.03 8.82
N LYS A 128 -5.26 -1.99 9.73
CA LYS A 128 -6.33 -2.18 10.71
C LYS A 128 -5.74 -2.39 12.09
N ARG A 129 -5.70 -1.32 12.89
CA ARG A 129 -5.39 -1.37 14.33
C ARG A 129 -4.14 -2.20 14.67
N GLY A 130 -3.01 -1.91 14.02
CA GLY A 130 -1.76 -2.63 14.26
C GLY A 130 -1.35 -3.61 13.16
N PHE A 131 -2.28 -4.02 12.29
CA PHE A 131 -2.03 -5.09 11.32
C PHE A 131 -2.26 -4.63 9.88
N THR A 132 -1.51 -5.20 8.96
CA THR A 132 -1.74 -4.99 7.52
C THR A 132 -2.50 -6.14 6.87
N ALA A 133 -3.28 -5.84 5.84
CA ALA A 133 -3.98 -6.88 5.07
C ALA A 133 -3.00 -7.76 4.27
N GLY A 134 -1.88 -7.18 3.81
CA GLY A 134 -0.81 -7.85 3.06
C GLY A 134 0.13 -8.75 3.87
N ARG A 135 -0.07 -8.87 5.19
CA ARG A 135 0.77 -9.65 6.14
C ARG A 135 2.23 -9.17 6.28
N TYR A 136 2.54 -7.99 5.76
CA TYR A 136 3.81 -7.30 6.03
C TYR A 136 3.51 -5.94 6.64
N ASP A 137 3.91 -5.76 7.89
CA ASP A 137 3.59 -4.62 8.74
C ASP A 137 4.83 -3.85 9.22
N ASP A 138 5.96 -4.01 8.50
CA ASP A 138 7.28 -3.47 8.90
C ASP A 138 7.64 -3.86 10.35
N PRO A 139 7.77 -5.17 10.66
CA PRO A 139 7.88 -5.65 12.04
C PRO A 139 9.13 -5.14 12.78
N ARG A 140 10.15 -4.72 12.03
CA ARG A 140 11.40 -4.16 12.56
C ARG A 140 11.39 -2.64 12.64
N HIS A 141 10.30 -1.97 12.28
CA HIS A 141 10.17 -0.51 12.33
C HIS A 141 11.29 0.18 11.52
N MET A 142 11.61 -0.38 10.36
CA MET A 142 12.73 0.03 9.52
C MET A 142 12.36 1.12 8.51
N ALA A 143 11.07 1.40 8.31
CA ALA A 143 10.65 2.45 7.39
C ALA A 143 11.32 3.78 7.75
N ARG A 144 11.85 4.50 6.76
CA ARG A 144 12.34 5.86 7.00
C ARG A 144 11.18 6.81 7.31
N GLN A 145 10.05 6.58 6.65
CA GLN A 145 8.81 7.33 6.87
C GLN A 145 7.60 6.42 6.69
N VAL A 146 6.51 6.82 7.34
CA VAL A 146 5.22 6.18 7.20
C VAL A 146 4.21 7.24 6.82
N TRP A 147 3.47 6.98 5.76
CA TRP A 147 2.38 7.82 5.32
C TRP A 147 1.06 7.10 5.58
N PHE A 148 0.13 7.78 6.22
CA PHE A 148 -1.15 7.20 6.64
C PHE A 148 -2.32 8.08 6.20
N TRP A 149 -3.30 7.46 5.56
CA TRP A 149 -4.59 8.06 5.25
C TRP A 149 -5.68 7.32 6.01
N GLU A 150 -6.27 7.99 7.00
CA GLU A 150 -7.41 7.46 7.73
C GLU A 150 -8.65 7.39 6.82
N LEU A 151 -9.31 6.23 6.85
CA LEU A 151 -10.50 5.89 6.08
C LEU A 151 -11.60 5.42 7.03
N ALA A 152 -12.86 5.70 6.66
CA ALA A 152 -14.04 5.29 7.41
C ALA A 152 -14.62 3.97 6.89
#